data_AF-A0A7S1RUF7-F1
#
_entry.id   AF-A0A7S1RUF7-F1
#
_cell.length_a   1.000
_cell.length_b   1.000
_cell.length_c   1.000
_cell.angle_alpha   90.00
_cell.angle_beta   90.00
_cell.angle_gamma   90.00
#
_symmetry.space_group_name_H-M   'P 1'
#
loop_
_entity.id
_entity.type
_entity.pdbx_description
1 polymer ?
#
loop_
_entity_poly.entity_id
_entity_poly.type
_entity_poly.pdbx_seq_one_letter_code
_entity_poly.pdbx_strand_id
1 'polypeptide(L)'
;SGRPTILQDLFRDKRHVNPDVFAMCLGEWGGELTVGGWQPALHVNRTKIQWIPLTHSGYYSVKPQKLLIGGMDLGFRPEQFGTSLVDSGTTFTYLPQEVYGTLAAALIAACEATASACGARRAGGDCWRLD
;
A
#
# COMPACT_ATOMS: atom_id res chain seq x y z
N SER A 1 -30.45 0.30 9.92
CA SER A 1 -30.66 0.62 8.50
C SER A 1 -29.33 0.47 7.78
N GLY A 2 -29.26 -0.35 6.74
CA GLY A 2 -28.02 -0.59 5.99
C GLY A 2 -28.08 -1.97 5.33
N ARG A 3 -28.01 -2.01 3.99
CA ARG A 3 -27.88 -3.29 3.27
C ARG A 3 -26.52 -3.89 3.59
N PRO A 4 -26.43 -5.22 3.77
CA PRO A 4 -25.14 -5.89 3.97
C PRO A 4 -24.21 -5.61 2.79
N THR A 5 -22.92 -5.48 3.05
CA THR A 5 -21.90 -5.48 2.00
C THR A 5 -21.74 -6.90 1.43
N ILE A 6 -21.16 -7.01 0.23
CA ILE A 6 -20.90 -8.32 -0.40
C ILE A 6 -20.07 -9.23 0.52
N LEU A 7 -19.04 -8.69 1.17
CA LEU A 7 -18.22 -9.45 2.12
C LEU A 7 -19.05 -9.90 3.34
N GLN A 8 -19.92 -9.04 3.87
CA GLN A 8 -20.80 -9.42 4.97
C GLN A 8 -21.77 -10.55 4.58
N ASP A 9 -22.23 -10.58 3.33
CA ASP A 9 -23.06 -11.67 2.83
C ASP A 9 -22.27 -12.98 2.65
N LEU A 10 -21.04 -12.92 2.12
CA LEU A 10 -20.16 -14.10 2.01
C LEU A 10 -19.80 -14.67 3.38
N PHE A 11 -19.51 -13.80 4.35
CA PHE A 11 -19.17 -14.18 5.73
C PHE A 11 -20.36 -14.70 6.55
N ARG A 12 -21.57 -14.78 5.97
CA ARG A 12 -22.69 -15.51 6.60
C ARG A 12 -22.44 -17.02 6.64
N ASP A 13 -21.67 -17.57 5.70
CA ASP A 13 -21.28 -18.99 5.73
C ASP A 13 -20.11 -19.22 6.69
N LYS A 14 -20.44 -19.36 7.97
CA LYS A 14 -19.46 -19.65 9.02
C LYS A 14 -18.99 -21.11 9.05
N ARG A 15 -19.54 -21.98 8.19
CA ARG A 15 -19.21 -23.41 8.17
C ARG A 15 -18.04 -23.70 7.24
N HIS A 16 -17.97 -23.00 6.11
CA HIS A 16 -16.94 -23.25 5.09
C HIS A 16 -15.95 -22.09 4.95
N VAL A 17 -16.29 -20.90 5.44
CA VAL A 17 -15.48 -19.69 5.31
C VAL A 17 -15.09 -19.18 6.68
N ASN A 18 -13.83 -18.81 6.86
CA ASN A 18 -13.43 -18.00 8.01
C ASN A 18 -14.00 -16.57 7.80
N PRO A 19 -14.96 -16.12 8.62
CA PRO A 19 -15.65 -14.85 8.39
C PRO A 19 -14.83 -13.62 8.73
N ASP A 20 -13.60 -13.80 9.24
CA ASP A 20 -12.79 -12.70 9.78
C ASP A 20 -11.76 -12.16 8.79
N VAL A 21 -11.61 -12.78 7.61
CA VAL A 21 -10.52 -12.44 6.68
C VAL A 21 -10.90 -12.62 5.22
N PHE A 22 -10.48 -11.67 4.41
CA PHE A 22 -10.29 -11.80 2.97
C PHE A 22 -8.89 -11.25 2.65
N ALA A 23 -8.30 -11.65 1.53
CA ALA A 23 -7.01 -11.15 1.09
C ALA A 23 -7.01 -10.86 -0.41
N MET A 24 -6.18 -9.89 -0.82
CA MET A 24 -5.99 -9.51 -2.21
C MET A 24 -4.51 -9.63 -2.57
N CYS A 25 -4.22 -10.32 -3.66
CA CYS A 25 -2.90 -10.40 -4.27
C CYS A 25 -2.99 -9.83 -5.68
N LEU A 26 -2.53 -8.59 -5.87
CA LEU A 26 -2.59 -7.89 -7.16
C LEU A 26 -1.33 -8.17 -7.99
N GLY A 27 -1.51 -8.61 -9.23
CA GLY A 27 -0.44 -8.73 -10.22
C GLY A 27 -0.54 -7.62 -11.27
N GLU A 28 0.49 -7.50 -12.12
CA GLU A 28 0.44 -6.59 -13.27
C GLU A 28 -0.73 -6.93 -14.20
N TRP A 29 -0.96 -8.23 -14.39
CA TRP A 29 -2.08 -8.77 -15.17
C TRP A 29 -2.91 -9.71 -14.31
N GLY A 30 -4.02 -9.19 -13.77
CA GLY A 30 -4.93 -9.94 -12.92
C GLY A 30 -4.47 -10.01 -11.46
N GLY A 31 -4.77 -11.12 -10.81
CA GLY A 31 -4.52 -11.30 -9.39
C GLY A 31 -5.53 -12.25 -8.76
N GLU A 32 -5.59 -12.23 -7.44
CA GLU A 32 -6.48 -13.10 -6.67
C GLU A 32 -7.14 -12.35 -5.53
N LEU A 33 -8.44 -12.58 -5.36
CA LEU A 33 -9.20 -12.21 -4.16
C LEU A 33 -9.64 -13.52 -3.48
N THR A 34 -9.16 -13.73 -2.26
CA THR A 34 -9.55 -14.87 -1.42
C THR A 34 -10.46 -14.43 -0.29
N VAL A 35 -11.43 -15.28 0.05
CA VAL A 35 -12.34 -15.06 1.19
C VAL A 35 -12.19 -16.26 2.12
N GLY A 36 -11.94 -16.03 3.41
CA GLY A 36 -11.67 -17.07 4.39
C GLY A 36 -10.19 -17.38 4.63
N GLY A 37 -9.27 -16.69 3.95
CA GLY A 37 -7.84 -16.84 4.19
C GLY A 37 -6.99 -16.12 3.15
N TRP A 38 -5.72 -16.49 3.09
CA TRP A 38 -4.74 -16.08 2.08
C TRP A 38 -3.93 -17.29 1.63
N GLN A 39 -3.26 -17.21 0.48
CA GLN A 39 -2.38 -18.27 -0.01
C GLN A 39 -0.90 -17.98 0.33
N PRO A 40 -0.25 -18.72 1.23
CA PRO A 40 1.15 -18.48 1.59
C PRO A 40 2.14 -18.63 0.41
N ALA A 41 1.75 -19.39 -0.61
CA ALA A 41 2.55 -19.58 -1.83
C ALA A 41 2.67 -18.29 -2.67
N LEU A 42 1.76 -17.33 -2.51
CA LEU A 42 1.80 -16.05 -3.21
C LEU A 42 2.73 -15.03 -2.54
N HIS A 43 3.27 -15.33 -1.35
CA HIS A 43 4.19 -14.42 -0.65
C HIS A 43 5.63 -14.71 -1.02
N VAL A 44 6.40 -13.66 -1.28
CA VAL A 44 7.85 -13.75 -1.52
C VAL A 44 8.50 -14.53 -0.37
N ASN A 45 9.27 -15.56 -0.72
CA ASN A 45 10.00 -16.44 0.20
C ASN A 45 9.12 -17.06 1.31
N ARG A 46 7.80 -17.20 1.10
CA ARG A 46 6.85 -17.70 2.12
C ARG A 46 6.95 -16.95 3.45
N THR A 47 7.21 -15.65 3.37
CA THR A 47 7.33 -14.80 4.56
C THR A 47 6.03 -14.79 5.35
N LYS A 48 6.17 -14.67 6.69
CA LYS A 48 5.02 -14.59 7.60
C LYS A 48 4.33 -13.23 7.45
N ILE A 49 3.00 -13.23 7.49
CA ILE A 49 2.20 -12.00 7.49
C ILE A 49 2.60 -11.11 8.65
N GLN A 50 2.78 -9.83 8.35
CA GLN A 50 2.85 -8.77 9.35
C GLN A 50 1.47 -8.12 9.47
N TRP A 51 0.92 -8.13 10.68
CA TRP A 51 -0.38 -7.54 10.95
C TRP A 51 -0.20 -6.14 11.54
N ILE A 52 -1.00 -5.20 11.06
CA ILE A 52 -1.13 -3.86 11.63
C ILE A 52 -2.59 -3.63 12.04
N PRO A 53 -2.84 -2.92 13.15
CA PRO A 53 -4.20 -2.67 13.60
C PRO A 53 -4.93 -1.74 12.62
N LEU A 54 -6.18 -2.08 12.31
CA LEU A 54 -7.09 -1.14 11.68
C LEU A 54 -7.49 -0.07 12.70
N THR A 55 -7.50 1.19 12.27
CA THR A 55 -7.78 2.34 13.15
C THR A 55 -9.24 2.76 13.16
N HIS A 56 -10.03 2.31 12.17
CA HIS A 56 -11.46 2.62 12.04
C HIS A 56 -12.21 1.44 11.39
N SER A 57 -13.50 1.25 11.70
CA SER A 57 -14.29 0.11 11.21
C SER A 57 -15.10 0.40 9.94
N GLY A 58 -15.26 1.66 9.56
CA GLY A 58 -15.97 2.07 8.34
C GLY A 58 -15.12 1.99 7.06
N TYR A 59 -13.80 1.94 7.19
CA TYR A 59 -12.83 1.89 6.09
C TYR A 59 -11.60 1.08 6.53
N TYR A 60 -10.79 0.59 5.60
CA TYR A 60 -9.52 -0.06 5.92
C TYR A 60 -8.43 0.97 6.24
N SER A 61 -8.60 1.67 7.36
CA SER A 61 -7.71 2.73 7.80
C SER A 61 -6.54 2.20 8.62
N VAL A 62 -5.34 2.77 8.42
CA VAL A 62 -4.10 2.41 9.11
C VAL A 62 -3.35 3.67 9.55
N LYS A 63 -2.30 3.51 10.38
CA LYS A 63 -1.47 4.63 10.86
C LYS A 63 0.02 4.43 10.50
N PRO A 64 0.49 4.95 9.35
CA PRO A 64 1.90 4.98 9.00
C PRO A 64 2.73 5.68 10.09
N GLN A 65 3.92 5.14 10.37
CA GLN A 65 4.81 5.69 11.41
C GLN A 65 6.01 6.42 10.84
N LYS A 66 6.58 5.89 9.76
CA LYS A 66 7.81 6.38 9.12
C LYS A 66 7.74 6.13 7.62
N LEU A 67 8.46 6.94 6.87
CA LEU A 67 8.70 6.74 5.44
C LEU A 67 10.20 6.78 5.20
N LEU A 68 10.71 5.73 4.56
CA LEU A 68 12.15 5.55 4.34
C LEU A 68 12.44 5.44 2.84
N ILE A 69 13.57 6.02 2.42
CA ILE A 69 14.15 5.79 1.08
C ILE A 69 15.54 5.19 1.27
N GLY A 70 15.80 4.01 0.70
CA GLY A 70 17.11 3.35 0.82
C GLY A 70 17.55 3.10 2.27
N GLY A 71 16.59 2.97 3.20
CA GLY A 71 16.86 2.84 4.64
C GLY A 71 17.05 4.16 5.40
N MET A 72 17.06 5.31 4.71
CA MET A 72 17.09 6.63 5.33
C MET A 72 15.68 7.08 5.72
N ASP A 73 15.48 7.37 7.01
CA ASP A 73 14.23 7.93 7.54
C ASP A 73 14.09 9.40 7.11
N LEU A 74 12.96 9.74 6.48
CA LEU A 74 12.66 11.11 6.04
C LEU A 74 12.17 12.02 7.19
N GLY A 75 12.06 11.50 8.41
CA GLY A 75 11.86 12.30 9.62
C GLY A 75 10.43 12.76 9.86
N PHE A 76 9.44 12.17 9.18
CA PHE A 76 8.03 12.49 9.42
C PHE A 76 7.54 11.96 10.75
N ARG A 77 6.69 12.75 11.40
CA ARG A 77 5.89 12.32 12.54
C ARG A 77 4.61 11.63 12.03
N PRO A 78 4.07 10.64 12.76
CA PRO A 78 2.87 9.90 12.35
C PRO A 78 1.66 10.79 11.99
N GLU A 79 1.54 11.96 12.63
CA GLU A 79 0.43 12.90 12.42
C GLU A 79 0.48 13.56 11.03
N GLN A 80 1.67 13.67 10.43
CA GLN A 80 1.85 14.28 9.10
C GLN A 80 1.28 13.41 7.97
N PHE A 81 1.08 12.11 8.21
CA PHE A 81 0.44 11.21 7.26
C PHE A 81 -1.09 11.33 7.24
N GLY A 82 -1.69 11.91 8.29
CA GLY A 82 -3.14 12.03 8.42
C GLY A 82 -3.88 10.68 8.42
N THR A 83 -5.16 10.70 8.04
CA THR A 83 -5.95 9.47 7.84
C THR A 83 -5.46 8.74 6.59
N SER A 84 -4.88 7.55 6.78
CA SER A 84 -4.37 6.72 5.69
C SER A 84 -5.27 5.52 5.45
N LEU A 85 -5.61 5.27 4.18
CA LEU A 85 -6.49 4.17 3.76
C LEU A 85 -5.71 3.15 2.92
N VAL A 86 -6.06 1.88 3.08
CA VAL A 86 -5.69 0.82 2.14
C VAL A 86 -6.85 0.65 1.16
N ASP A 87 -6.65 1.05 -0.09
CA ASP A 87 -7.71 1.11 -1.10
C ASP A 87 -7.26 0.54 -2.44
N SER A 88 -7.79 -0.64 -2.80
CA SER A 88 -7.54 -1.28 -4.09
C SER A 88 -8.28 -0.63 -5.25
N GLY A 89 -9.23 0.28 -4.99
CA GLY A 89 -10.00 1.02 -5.99
C GLY A 89 -9.29 2.28 -6.50
N THR A 90 -8.10 2.58 -5.99
CA THR A 90 -7.32 3.78 -6.34
C THR A 90 -5.99 3.38 -6.99
N THR A 91 -5.65 3.99 -8.13
CA THR A 91 -4.48 3.61 -8.94
C THR A 91 -3.14 3.97 -8.32
N PHE A 92 -3.03 5.14 -7.67
CA PHE A 92 -1.78 5.66 -7.11
C PHE A 92 -1.83 5.75 -5.59
N THR A 93 -0.66 5.78 -4.96
CA THR A 93 -0.56 6.18 -3.55
C THR A 93 -0.61 7.70 -3.45
N TYR A 94 -1.65 8.22 -2.81
CA TYR A 94 -1.79 9.64 -2.54
C TYR A 94 -1.21 9.96 -1.17
N LEU A 95 -0.45 11.05 -1.09
CA LEU A 95 0.22 11.51 0.13
C LEU A 95 -0.20 12.96 0.42
N PRO A 96 -0.24 13.36 1.70
CA PRO A 96 -0.34 14.78 2.05
C PRO A 96 0.75 15.59 1.36
N GLN A 97 0.44 16.84 0.98
CA GLN A 97 1.32 17.67 0.15
C GLN A 97 2.75 17.77 0.70
N GLU A 98 2.91 17.94 2.02
CA GLU A 98 4.22 17.99 2.68
C GLU A 98 4.98 16.66 2.54
N VAL A 99 4.30 15.54 2.78
CA VAL A 99 4.90 14.20 2.69
C VAL A 99 5.30 13.88 1.26
N TYR A 100 4.42 14.17 0.29
CA TYR A 100 4.70 14.01 -1.13
C TYR A 100 5.92 14.83 -1.56
N GLY A 101 5.96 16.14 -1.22
CA GLY A 101 7.01 17.04 -1.66
C GLY A 101 8.40 16.58 -1.18
N THR A 102 8.51 16.21 0.08
CA THR A 102 9.77 15.71 0.65
C THR A 102 10.15 14.35 0.09
N LEU A 103 9.20 13.42 -0.10
CA LEU A 103 9.47 12.12 -0.74
C LEU A 103 9.97 12.31 -2.18
N ALA A 104 9.28 13.13 -2.97
CA ALA A 104 9.63 13.38 -4.37
C ALA A 104 11.02 14.01 -4.50
N ALA A 105 11.32 15.03 -3.68
CA ALA A 105 12.64 15.65 -3.66
C ALA A 105 13.74 14.65 -3.29
N ALA A 106 13.51 13.81 -2.29
CA ALA A 106 14.47 12.80 -1.86
C ALA A 106 14.67 11.69 -2.93
N LEU A 107 13.61 11.28 -3.64
CA LEU A 107 13.71 10.33 -4.76
C LEU A 107 14.49 10.93 -5.94
N ILE A 108 14.20 12.18 -6.32
CA ILE A 108 14.91 12.88 -7.40
C ILE A 108 16.39 12.99 -7.06
N ALA A 109 16.72 13.44 -5.85
CA ALA A 109 18.10 13.55 -5.39
C ALA A 109 18.81 12.17 -5.37
N ALA A 110 18.12 11.10 -4.94
CA ALA A 110 18.67 9.75 -4.95
C ALA A 110 18.94 9.25 -6.38
N CYS A 111 18.07 9.55 -7.33
CA CYS A 111 18.29 9.21 -8.74
C CYS A 111 19.49 9.99 -9.30
N GLU A 112 19.53 11.31 -9.14
CA GLU A 112 20.62 12.17 -9.63
C GLU A 112 21.99 11.82 -9.05
N ALA A 113 22.05 11.31 -7.81
CA ALA A 113 23.30 10.91 -7.16
C ALA A 113 23.93 9.63 -7.74
N THR A 114 23.19 8.84 -8.53
CA THR A 114 23.70 7.60 -9.13
C THR A 114 24.19 7.84 -10.56
N ALA A 115 25.30 7.20 -10.93
CA ALA A 115 25.86 7.32 -12.30
C ALA A 115 24.87 6.85 -13.40
N SER A 116 23.93 5.96 -13.05
CA SER A 116 22.89 5.45 -13.93
C SER A 116 21.52 6.09 -13.71
N ALA A 117 21.43 7.19 -12.95
CA ALA A 117 20.21 7.92 -12.69
C ALA A 117 19.03 7.03 -12.24
N CYS A 118 19.26 6.09 -11.33
CA CYS A 118 18.33 5.04 -10.87
C CYS A 118 17.72 4.17 -11.99
N GLY A 119 18.35 4.11 -13.18
CA GLY A 119 17.82 3.45 -14.36
C GLY A 119 16.74 4.26 -15.09
N ALA A 120 16.58 5.54 -14.73
CA ALA A 120 15.61 6.45 -15.30
C ALA A 120 16.28 7.60 -16.06
N ARG A 121 15.60 8.11 -17.09
CA ARG A 121 15.97 9.35 -17.76
C ARG A 121 14.99 10.47 -17.45
N ARG A 122 15.49 11.70 -17.42
CA ARG A 122 14.65 12.89 -17.24
C ARG A 122 13.88 13.17 -18.55
N ALA A 123 12.56 13.19 -18.46
CA ALA A 123 11.66 13.44 -19.61
C ALA A 123 11.20 14.91 -19.72
N GLY A 124 11.71 15.79 -18.84
CA GLY A 124 11.43 17.22 -18.80
C GLY A 124 10.81 17.65 -17.46
N GLY A 125 11.18 18.83 -16.95
CA GLY A 125 10.79 19.26 -15.60
C GLY A 125 11.15 18.19 -14.55
N ASP A 126 10.25 17.93 -13.61
CA ASP A 126 10.46 16.91 -12.57
C ASP A 126 9.98 15.50 -12.98
N CYS A 127 9.76 15.28 -14.29
CA CYS A 127 9.31 14.01 -14.83
C CYS A 127 10.49 13.07 -15.14
N TRP A 128 10.43 11.85 -14.62
CA TRP A 128 11.39 10.78 -14.84
C TRP A 128 10.70 9.60 -15.54
N ARG A 129 11.41 8.93 -16.45
CA ARG A 129 10.95 7.73 -17.16
C ARG A 129 11.94 6.60 -16.93
N LEU A 130 11.46 5.47 -16.44
CA LEU A 130 12.15 4.20 -16.52
C LEU A 130 12.03 3.71 -17.95
N ASP A 131 13.16 3.46 -18.61
CA ASP A 131 13.20 2.90 -19.97
C ASP A 131 13.19 1.36 -19.92
#